data_AF-A0A917TXY3-F1
#
_entry.id   AF-A0A917TXY3-F1
#
_cell.length_a   1.000
_cell.length_b   1.000
_cell.length_c   1.000
_cell.angle_alpha   90.00
_cell.angle_beta   90.00
_cell.angle_gamma   90.00
#
_symmetry.space_group_name_H-M   'P 1'
#
loop_
_entity.id
_entity.type
_entity.pdbx_description
1 polymer ?
#
loop_
_entity_poly.entity_id
_entity_poly.type
_entity_poly.pdbx_seq_one_letter_code
_entity_poly.pdbx_strand_id
1 'polypeptide(L)'
;MNYWVLLLSIVLALLPAVVLTSLISRTARAWTCRIAFLLSVGLILSPWLWVRLGYDVPARAALLMVTGAFACGIVLSAATAGIVEDNAPPSLGVQRMVLAYHTPSRIRRRRAPRGKRLLDIVGASVGLALTLPLWPIIGLLIWFEEPGPVFFTKNSVGLGGATFRQFKFRSMRYGAERLTGPVASPAGDPRTLRVGRRLRRWHLDELPELINVLGGKMSLVGPRPLRTILVLSHLEAVPGYAERHTVRPGIACIAQIEKFHMPPQERLEKDLSYIAHQSVLFDLKLLGRAVLTTIRGERRYHSDLPLVPANRAATDPINPSGGPSDPIEHAGQRPGA
;
A
#
# COMPACT_ATOMS: atom_id res chain seq x y z
N MET A 1 -21.66 -33.08 -15.57
CA MET A 1 -22.06 -31.65 -15.64
C MET A 1 -22.34 -31.37 -17.10
N ASN A 2 -23.56 -30.97 -17.48
CA ASN A 2 -23.89 -30.73 -18.89
C ASN A 2 -23.02 -29.57 -19.42
N TYR A 3 -22.19 -29.85 -20.42
CA TYR A 3 -21.29 -28.86 -21.03
C TYR A 3 -22.07 -27.63 -21.56
N TRP A 4 -23.31 -27.82 -21.99
CA TRP A 4 -24.22 -26.75 -22.41
C TRP A 4 -24.60 -25.79 -21.29
N VAL A 5 -24.80 -26.28 -20.07
CA VAL A 5 -25.06 -25.43 -18.90
C VAL A 5 -23.83 -24.57 -18.62
N LEU A 6 -22.64 -25.18 -18.60
CA LEU A 6 -21.38 -24.45 -18.39
C LEU A 6 -21.17 -23.36 -19.46
N LEU A 7 -21.39 -23.69 -20.74
CA LEU A 7 -21.24 -22.75 -21.86
C LEU A 7 -22.22 -21.57 -21.74
N LEU A 8 -23.51 -21.86 -21.53
CA LEU A 8 -24.55 -20.84 -21.38
C LEU A 8 -24.25 -19.92 -20.19
N SER A 9 -23.76 -20.48 -19.09
CA SER A 9 -23.37 -19.73 -17.91
C SER A 9 -22.18 -18.79 -18.15
N ILE A 10 -21.18 -19.22 -18.92
CA ILE A 10 -20.06 -18.36 -19.33
C ILE A 10 -20.59 -17.21 -20.20
N VAL A 11 -21.48 -17.50 -21.15
CA VAL A 11 -22.10 -16.47 -22.01
C VAL A 11 -22.89 -15.47 -21.16
N LEU A 12 -23.72 -15.93 -20.22
CA LEU A 12 -24.50 -15.06 -19.34
C LEU A 12 -23.63 -14.22 -18.38
N ALA A 13 -22.43 -14.69 -18.03
CA ALA A 13 -21.48 -13.94 -17.22
C ALA A 13 -20.72 -12.86 -18.03
N LEU A 14 -20.44 -13.13 -19.31
CA LEU A 14 -19.64 -12.25 -20.16
C LEU A 14 -20.47 -11.24 -20.95
N LEU A 15 -21.66 -11.63 -21.42
CA LEU A 15 -22.49 -10.83 -22.32
C LEU A 15 -22.88 -9.47 -21.71
N PRO A 16 -23.38 -9.38 -20.46
CA PRO A 16 -23.72 -8.07 -19.88
C PRO A 16 -22.47 -7.19 -19.75
N ALA A 17 -21.33 -7.77 -19.39
CA ALA A 17 -20.07 -7.06 -19.23
C ALA A 17 -19.57 -6.49 -20.56
N VAL A 18 -19.58 -7.29 -21.64
CA VAL A 18 -19.15 -6.86 -22.99
C VAL A 18 -20.10 -5.80 -23.55
N VAL A 19 -21.41 -6.03 -23.50
CA VAL A 19 -22.42 -5.12 -24.05
C VAL A 19 -22.39 -3.78 -23.31
N LEU A 20 -22.47 -3.79 -21.98
CA LEU A 20 -22.53 -2.54 -21.21
C LEU A 20 -21.24 -1.73 -21.29
N THR A 21 -20.06 -2.37 -21.38
CA THR A 21 -18.80 -1.63 -21.50
C THR A 21 -18.50 -1.13 -22.91
N SER A 22 -19.13 -1.72 -23.95
CA SER A 22 -19.06 -1.22 -25.32
C SER A 22 -19.94 0.03 -25.56
N LEU A 23 -20.98 0.22 -24.75
CA LEU A 23 -22.00 1.26 -24.94
C LEU A 23 -21.76 2.55 -24.12
N ILE A 24 -20.79 2.59 -23.22
CA ILE A 24 -20.65 3.67 -22.24
C ILE A 24 -19.23 4.28 -22.27
N SER A 25 -19.16 5.61 -22.21
CA SER A 25 -17.92 6.41 -22.24
C SER A 25 -16.95 6.02 -21.11
N ARG A 26 -15.65 6.29 -21.30
CA ARG A 26 -14.58 5.89 -20.36
C ARG A 26 -14.82 6.36 -18.92
N THR A 27 -15.54 7.46 -18.74
CA THR A 27 -15.78 8.14 -17.46
C THR A 27 -16.88 7.50 -16.60
N ALA A 28 -17.84 6.76 -17.18
CA ALA A 28 -18.93 6.12 -16.42
C ALA A 28 -18.66 4.63 -16.07
N ARG A 29 -17.47 4.11 -16.40
CA ARG A 29 -17.12 2.67 -16.34
C ARG A 29 -17.24 2.00 -14.97
N ALA A 30 -17.10 2.73 -13.85
CA ALA A 30 -17.17 2.12 -12.53
C ALA A 30 -18.60 1.62 -12.22
N TRP A 31 -19.63 2.44 -12.44
CA TRP A 31 -21.02 2.00 -12.25
C TRP A 31 -21.43 0.92 -13.25
N THR A 32 -20.97 1.03 -14.50
CA THR A 32 -21.20 0.04 -15.54
C THR A 32 -20.69 -1.34 -15.16
N CYS A 33 -19.48 -1.44 -14.61
CA CYS A 33 -18.91 -2.71 -14.17
C CYS A 33 -19.73 -3.34 -13.03
N ARG A 34 -20.24 -2.54 -12.08
CA ARG A 34 -21.11 -3.05 -11.01
C ARG A 34 -22.44 -3.54 -11.56
N ILE A 35 -23.09 -2.76 -12.42
CA ILE A 35 -24.39 -3.12 -13.01
C ILE A 35 -24.25 -4.39 -13.84
N ALA A 36 -23.21 -4.49 -14.68
CA ALA A 36 -22.92 -5.68 -15.44
C ALA A 36 -22.72 -6.92 -14.55
N PHE A 37 -21.96 -6.78 -13.46
CA PHE A 37 -21.79 -7.86 -12.49
C PHE A 37 -23.10 -8.25 -11.81
N LEU A 38 -23.90 -7.28 -11.33
CA LEU A 38 -25.18 -7.54 -10.67
C LEU A 38 -26.20 -8.19 -11.63
N LEU A 39 -26.26 -7.75 -12.88
CA LEU A 39 -27.10 -8.37 -13.91
C LEU A 39 -26.65 -9.81 -14.21
N SER A 40 -25.33 -10.02 -14.34
CA SER A 40 -24.78 -11.35 -14.54
C SER A 40 -25.15 -12.28 -13.39
N VAL A 41 -24.90 -11.86 -12.13
CA VAL A 41 -25.26 -12.62 -10.93
C VAL A 41 -26.78 -12.86 -10.84
N GLY A 42 -27.59 -11.85 -11.14
CA GLY A 42 -29.05 -11.97 -11.13
C GLY A 42 -29.57 -12.99 -12.14
N LEU A 43 -29.03 -13.01 -13.36
CA LEU A 43 -29.37 -13.99 -14.38
C LEU A 43 -28.91 -15.40 -13.96
N ILE A 44 -27.70 -15.50 -13.41
CA ILE A 44 -27.09 -16.75 -12.94
C ILE A 44 -27.87 -17.37 -11.77
N LEU A 45 -28.35 -16.55 -10.83
CA LEU A 45 -29.04 -17.01 -9.64
C LEU A 45 -30.57 -17.12 -9.82
N SER A 46 -31.13 -16.69 -10.96
CA SER A 46 -32.58 -16.72 -11.22
C SER A 46 -33.11 -18.15 -11.32
N PRO A 47 -33.82 -18.68 -10.30
CA PRO A 47 -34.32 -20.04 -10.34
C PRO A 47 -35.38 -20.21 -11.43
N TRP A 48 -36.15 -19.15 -11.70
CA TRP A 48 -37.15 -19.10 -12.76
C TRP A 48 -36.54 -19.28 -14.17
N LEU A 49 -35.37 -18.68 -14.43
CA LEU A 49 -34.69 -18.83 -15.72
C LEU A 49 -34.28 -20.29 -15.95
N TRP A 50 -33.69 -20.92 -14.93
CA TRP A 50 -33.18 -22.29 -15.03
C TRP A 50 -34.29 -23.33 -15.08
N VAL A 51 -35.35 -23.16 -14.28
CA VAL A 51 -36.57 -23.99 -14.36
C VAL A 51 -37.20 -23.89 -15.75
N ARG A 52 -37.30 -22.68 -16.32
CA ARG A 52 -37.87 -22.49 -17.66
C ARG A 52 -37.00 -23.07 -18.78
N LEU A 53 -35.69 -23.16 -18.57
CA LEU A 53 -34.75 -23.81 -19.49
C LEU A 53 -34.61 -25.32 -19.25
N GLY A 54 -35.29 -25.89 -18.25
CA GLY A 54 -35.27 -27.32 -17.94
C GLY A 54 -33.99 -27.82 -17.27
N TYR A 55 -33.24 -26.94 -16.58
CA TYR A 55 -31.98 -27.30 -15.92
C TYR A 55 -32.03 -27.04 -14.41
N ASP A 56 -31.60 -28.02 -13.62
CA ASP A 56 -31.26 -27.83 -12.20
C ASP A 56 -29.81 -27.33 -12.07
N VAL A 57 -29.61 -26.20 -11.40
CA VAL A 57 -28.27 -25.65 -11.15
C VAL A 57 -27.81 -26.09 -9.76
N PRO A 58 -26.86 -27.03 -9.65
CA PRO A 58 -26.33 -27.41 -8.36
C PRO A 58 -25.55 -26.24 -7.74
N ALA A 59 -25.57 -26.10 -6.41
CA ALA A 59 -24.94 -24.97 -5.71
C ALA A 59 -23.47 -24.72 -6.11
N ARG A 60 -22.71 -25.79 -6.39
CA ARG A 60 -21.33 -25.71 -6.90
C ARG A 60 -21.21 -25.00 -8.25
N ALA A 61 -22.18 -25.19 -9.15
CA ALA A 61 -22.20 -24.51 -10.44
C ALA A 61 -22.56 -23.04 -10.27
N ALA A 62 -23.57 -22.72 -9.45
CA ALA A 62 -23.90 -21.34 -9.12
C ALA A 62 -22.71 -20.57 -8.52
N LEU A 63 -21.96 -21.19 -7.61
CA LEU A 63 -20.74 -20.62 -7.04
C LEU A 63 -19.64 -20.37 -8.10
N LEU A 64 -19.38 -21.35 -8.97
CA LEU A 64 -18.43 -21.19 -10.09
C LEU A 64 -18.84 -20.05 -11.02
N MET A 65 -20.13 -19.88 -11.26
CA MET A 65 -20.65 -18.84 -12.14
C MET A 65 -20.54 -17.45 -11.51
N VAL A 66 -20.87 -17.30 -10.23
CA VAL A 66 -20.70 -16.03 -9.50
C VAL A 66 -19.22 -15.64 -9.42
N THR A 67 -18.34 -16.59 -9.10
CA THR A 67 -16.88 -16.34 -9.06
C THR A 67 -16.32 -16.02 -10.45
N GLY A 68 -16.81 -16.66 -11.51
CA GLY A 68 -16.47 -16.34 -12.90
C GLY A 68 -16.91 -14.94 -13.33
N ALA A 69 -18.13 -14.54 -12.99
CA ALA A 69 -18.63 -13.18 -13.25
C ALA A 69 -17.80 -12.12 -12.50
N PHE A 70 -17.42 -12.40 -11.25
CA PHE A 70 -16.54 -11.52 -10.49
C PHE A 70 -15.14 -11.42 -11.13
N ALA A 71 -14.53 -12.55 -11.50
CA ALA A 71 -13.25 -12.59 -12.18
C ALA A 71 -13.28 -11.81 -13.51
N CYS A 72 -14.34 -11.94 -14.29
CA CYS A 72 -14.53 -11.15 -15.51
C CYS A 72 -14.59 -9.65 -15.22
N GLY A 73 -15.35 -9.24 -14.19
CA GLY A 73 -15.42 -7.84 -13.76
C GLY A 73 -14.05 -7.27 -13.39
N ILE A 74 -13.24 -8.05 -12.66
CA ILE A 74 -11.86 -7.71 -12.34
C ILE A 74 -11.02 -7.56 -13.61
N VAL A 75 -11.04 -8.55 -14.51
CA VAL A 75 -10.27 -8.52 -15.78
C VAL A 75 -10.65 -7.31 -16.63
N LEU A 76 -11.93 -6.99 -16.73
CA LEU A 76 -12.41 -5.85 -17.52
C LEU A 76 -11.98 -4.51 -16.91
N SER A 77 -12.09 -4.38 -15.59
CA SER A 77 -11.59 -3.19 -14.90
C SER A 77 -10.06 -3.07 -14.98
N ALA A 78 -9.35 -4.20 -14.93
CA ALA A 78 -7.90 -4.29 -15.07
C ALA A 78 -7.42 -3.92 -16.48
N ALA A 79 -8.16 -4.32 -17.52
CA ALA A 79 -7.84 -3.96 -18.91
C ALA A 79 -7.93 -2.46 -19.16
N THR A 80 -8.66 -1.72 -18.30
CA THR A 80 -8.86 -0.26 -18.47
C THR A 80 -8.06 0.59 -17.50
N ALA A 81 -7.88 0.14 -16.26
CA ALA A 81 -7.24 0.90 -15.18
C ALA A 81 -6.05 0.18 -14.53
N GLY A 82 -5.76 -1.06 -14.93
CA GLY A 82 -4.78 -1.92 -14.28
C GLY A 82 -5.32 -2.60 -13.02
N ILE A 83 -4.61 -3.63 -12.55
CA ILE A 83 -4.89 -4.34 -11.28
C ILE A 83 -4.30 -3.58 -10.08
N VAL A 84 -3.22 -2.82 -10.34
CA VAL A 84 -2.43 -2.11 -9.34
C VAL A 84 -2.41 -0.62 -9.67
N GLU A 85 -2.87 0.20 -8.73
CA GLU A 85 -2.76 1.65 -8.82
C GLU A 85 -1.37 2.11 -8.34
N ASP A 86 -0.67 2.86 -9.18
CA ASP A 86 0.57 3.57 -8.81
C ASP A 86 0.31 5.07 -8.84
N ASN A 87 0.01 5.65 -7.69
CA ASN A 87 -0.38 7.06 -7.58
C ASN A 87 0.80 7.90 -7.09
N ALA A 88 1.02 9.04 -7.75
CA ALA A 88 2.07 10.01 -7.44
C ALA A 88 3.48 9.37 -7.29
N PRO A 89 4.00 8.66 -8.33
CA PRO A 89 5.39 8.20 -8.30
C PRO A 89 6.35 9.38 -8.19
N PRO A 90 7.40 9.30 -7.34
CA PRO A 90 8.36 10.38 -7.19
C PRO A 90 9.16 10.57 -8.49
N SER A 91 9.43 11.83 -8.85
CA SER A 91 10.28 12.14 -10.00
C SER A 91 11.68 11.55 -9.83
N LEU A 92 12.37 11.30 -10.95
CA LEU A 92 13.76 10.81 -10.92
C LEU A 92 14.68 11.76 -10.15
N GLY A 93 14.43 13.07 -10.20
CA GLY A 93 15.16 14.08 -9.42
C GLY A 93 15.02 13.84 -7.92
N VAL A 94 13.79 13.66 -7.42
CA VAL A 94 13.52 13.36 -6.00
C VAL A 94 14.20 12.07 -5.58
N GLN A 95 14.14 11.02 -6.41
CA GLN A 95 14.81 9.75 -6.11
C GLN A 95 16.33 9.89 -6.02
N ARG A 96 16.95 10.67 -6.93
CA ARG A 96 18.39 10.96 -6.92
C ARG A 96 18.80 11.76 -5.69
N MET A 97 18.02 12.78 -5.31
CA MET A 97 18.26 13.56 -4.09
C MET A 97 18.24 12.68 -2.85
N VAL A 98 17.21 11.83 -2.68
CA VAL A 98 17.16 10.89 -1.57
C VAL A 98 18.39 9.97 -1.57
N LEU A 99 18.80 9.43 -2.71
CA LEU A 99 20.00 8.59 -2.81
C LEU A 99 21.29 9.34 -2.42
N ALA A 100 21.42 10.63 -2.75
CA ALA A 100 22.60 11.42 -2.41
C ALA A 100 22.82 11.54 -0.89
N TYR A 101 21.73 11.63 -0.10
CA TYR A 101 21.81 11.58 1.37
C TYR A 101 22.33 10.24 1.91
N HIS A 102 22.26 9.16 1.13
CA HIS A 102 22.61 7.78 1.54
C HIS A 102 23.93 7.27 0.95
N THR A 103 24.77 8.18 0.45
CA THR A 103 26.09 7.82 -0.08
C THR A 103 26.92 7.08 1.00
N PRO A 104 27.69 6.03 0.66
CA PRO A 104 28.46 5.25 1.64
C PRO A 104 29.42 6.07 2.51
N SER A 105 29.91 7.21 2.01
CA SER A 105 30.70 8.18 2.78
C SER A 105 29.94 8.81 3.94
N ARG A 106 28.60 8.85 3.86
CA ARG A 106 27.72 9.45 4.88
C ARG A 106 27.12 8.41 5.82
N ILE A 107 26.99 7.15 5.39
CA ILE A 107 26.26 6.13 6.16
C ILE A 107 26.91 4.75 6.01
N ARG A 108 27.21 4.12 7.15
CA ARG A 108 27.64 2.72 7.21
C ARG A 108 26.43 1.79 7.33
N ARG A 109 26.22 0.92 6.34
CA ARG A 109 25.17 -0.12 6.41
C ARG A 109 25.40 -1.02 7.62
N ARG A 110 24.35 -1.26 8.41
CA ARG A 110 24.41 -2.20 9.52
C ARG A 110 24.21 -3.63 9.01
N ARG A 111 25.02 -4.56 9.53
CA ARG A 111 24.79 -5.99 9.29
C ARG A 111 23.53 -6.42 10.03
N ALA A 112 22.65 -7.13 9.33
CA ALA A 112 21.49 -7.74 9.94
C ALA A 112 21.94 -8.87 10.91
N PRO A 113 21.20 -9.11 12.01
CA PRO A 113 21.41 -10.27 12.88
C PRO A 113 21.39 -11.58 12.10
N ARG A 114 22.20 -12.55 12.54
CA ARG A 114 22.18 -13.91 12.00
C ARG A 114 20.76 -14.49 12.15
N GLY A 115 20.25 -15.14 11.10
CA GLY A 115 18.91 -15.71 11.08
C GLY A 115 17.76 -14.72 10.82
N LYS A 116 17.99 -13.39 10.82
CA LYS A 116 16.92 -12.41 10.54
C LYS A 116 16.26 -12.64 9.19
N ARG A 117 17.06 -12.91 8.16
CA ARG A 117 16.51 -13.18 6.81
C ARG A 117 15.71 -14.49 6.73
N LEU A 118 16.11 -15.50 7.50
CA LEU A 118 15.36 -16.76 7.58
C LEU A 118 14.00 -16.51 8.27
N LEU A 119 14.00 -15.77 9.39
CA LEU A 119 12.77 -15.34 10.06
C LEU A 119 11.86 -14.58 9.10
N ASP A 120 12.41 -13.63 8.32
CA ASP A 120 11.65 -12.85 7.34
C ASP A 120 10.96 -13.75 6.31
N ILE A 121 11.69 -14.70 5.71
CA ILE A 121 11.16 -15.59 4.67
C ILE A 121 10.11 -16.53 5.26
N VAL A 122 10.42 -17.20 6.37
CA VAL A 122 9.50 -18.15 7.02
C VAL A 122 8.23 -17.43 7.49
N GLY A 123 8.37 -16.34 8.24
CA GLY A 123 7.23 -15.60 8.76
C GLY A 123 6.38 -14.96 7.67
N ALA A 124 6.99 -14.44 6.59
CA ALA A 124 6.22 -13.93 5.45
C ALA A 124 5.50 -15.03 4.68
N SER A 125 6.11 -16.20 4.53
CA SER A 125 5.49 -17.36 3.87
C SER A 125 4.29 -17.88 4.65
N VAL A 126 4.44 -18.02 5.98
CA VAL A 126 3.35 -18.39 6.89
C VAL A 126 2.24 -17.34 6.85
N GLY A 127 2.58 -16.06 6.97
CA GLY A 127 1.61 -14.96 6.91
C GLY A 127 0.84 -14.92 5.59
N LEU A 128 1.53 -15.16 4.46
CA LEU A 128 0.87 -15.26 3.15
C LEU A 128 -0.05 -16.48 3.10
N ALA A 129 0.42 -17.67 3.46
CA ALA A 129 -0.40 -18.88 3.43
C ALA A 129 -1.68 -18.73 4.26
N LEU A 130 -1.59 -18.14 5.46
CA LEU A 130 -2.73 -17.92 6.35
C LEU A 130 -3.71 -16.85 5.82
N THR A 131 -3.20 -15.83 5.15
CA THR A 131 -4.05 -14.69 4.74
C THR A 131 -4.53 -14.78 3.29
N LEU A 132 -3.88 -15.55 2.43
CA LEU A 132 -4.21 -15.67 1.00
C LEU A 132 -5.68 -16.03 0.75
N PRO A 133 -6.34 -16.93 1.53
CA PRO A 133 -7.77 -17.19 1.36
C PRO A 133 -8.68 -15.96 1.55
N LEU A 134 -8.22 -14.94 2.30
CA LEU A 134 -8.97 -13.70 2.53
C LEU A 134 -8.81 -12.70 1.38
N TRP A 135 -7.79 -12.84 0.53
CA TRP A 135 -7.48 -11.84 -0.51
C TRP A 135 -8.59 -11.70 -1.56
N PRO A 136 -9.21 -12.77 -2.08
CA PRO A 136 -10.35 -12.66 -3.00
C PRO A 136 -11.54 -11.92 -2.36
N ILE A 137 -11.80 -12.15 -1.07
CA ILE A 137 -12.88 -11.49 -0.33
C ILE A 137 -12.59 -10.00 -0.20
N ILE A 138 -11.37 -9.64 0.22
CA ILE A 138 -10.94 -8.23 0.32
C ILE A 138 -11.02 -7.56 -1.05
N GLY A 139 -10.52 -8.22 -2.09
CA GLY A 139 -10.56 -7.73 -3.46
C GLY A 139 -11.97 -7.50 -3.97
N LEU A 140 -12.89 -8.42 -3.69
CA LEU A 140 -14.32 -8.29 -3.99
C LEU A 140 -14.93 -7.08 -3.30
N LEU A 141 -14.68 -6.89 -2.00
CA LEU A 141 -15.24 -5.77 -1.26
C LEU A 141 -14.72 -4.42 -1.77
N ILE A 142 -13.43 -4.32 -2.10
CA ILE A 142 -12.82 -3.12 -2.69
C ILE A 142 -13.42 -2.84 -4.07
N TRP A 143 -13.41 -3.85 -4.95
CA TRP A 143 -13.87 -3.71 -6.31
C TRP A 143 -15.37 -3.42 -6.37
N PHE A 144 -16.18 -4.05 -5.52
CA PHE A 144 -17.60 -3.79 -5.43
C PHE A 144 -17.89 -2.38 -4.91
N GLU A 145 -17.16 -1.89 -3.91
CA GLU A 145 -17.33 -0.52 -3.42
C GLU A 145 -16.86 0.54 -4.43
N GLU A 146 -15.83 0.28 -5.24
CA GLU A 146 -15.35 1.17 -6.31
C GLU A 146 -14.58 0.37 -7.37
N PRO A 147 -15.18 0.00 -8.51
CA PRO A 147 -14.48 -0.80 -9.50
C PRO A 147 -13.23 -0.11 -10.05
N GLY A 148 -12.19 -0.89 -10.27
CA GLY A 148 -10.85 -0.42 -10.61
C GLY A 148 -9.77 -1.28 -9.95
N PRO A 149 -8.53 -0.76 -9.84
CA PRO A 149 -7.42 -1.49 -9.25
C PRO A 149 -7.76 -2.05 -7.86
N VAL A 150 -7.38 -3.28 -7.55
CA VAL A 150 -7.59 -3.85 -6.21
C VAL A 150 -6.40 -3.55 -5.31
N PHE A 151 -5.21 -3.48 -5.91
CA PHE A 151 -3.97 -3.19 -5.22
C PHE A 151 -3.54 -1.75 -5.45
N PHE A 152 -2.71 -1.28 -4.53
CA PHE A 152 -2.10 0.04 -4.55
C PHE A 152 -0.60 -0.10 -4.25
N THR A 153 0.24 0.66 -4.93
CA THR A 153 1.67 0.75 -4.60
C THR A 153 2.03 2.09 -4.01
N LYS A 154 2.63 2.06 -2.82
CA LYS A 154 3.20 3.22 -2.14
C LYS A 154 4.70 3.29 -2.45
N ASN A 155 5.14 4.28 -3.22
CA ASN A 155 6.57 4.49 -3.50
C ASN A 155 7.30 4.95 -2.24
N SER A 156 8.12 4.08 -1.68
CA SER A 156 8.70 4.24 -0.33
C SER A 156 10.21 4.03 -0.34
N VAL A 157 10.89 4.61 0.65
CA VAL A 157 12.34 4.47 0.79
C VAL A 157 12.68 3.21 1.57
N GLY A 158 13.58 2.41 1.01
CA GLY A 158 14.11 1.18 1.59
C GLY A 158 15.58 1.29 1.98
N LEU A 159 16.22 0.12 2.08
CA LEU A 159 17.64 0.01 2.44
C LEU A 159 18.52 0.88 1.53
N GLY A 160 19.34 1.74 2.13
CA GLY A 160 20.29 2.60 1.44
C GLY A 160 19.66 3.71 0.60
N GLY A 161 18.45 4.16 0.96
CA GLY A 161 17.78 5.27 0.25
C GLY A 161 17.07 4.85 -1.03
N ALA A 162 17.14 3.57 -1.42
CA ALA A 162 16.52 3.09 -2.65
C ALA A 162 14.99 3.13 -2.57
N THR A 163 14.35 3.76 -3.56
CA THR A 163 12.88 3.75 -3.66
C THR A 163 12.40 2.38 -4.13
N PHE A 164 11.32 1.87 -3.54
CA PHE A 164 10.66 0.64 -3.95
C PHE A 164 9.14 0.77 -3.87
N ARG A 165 8.43 -0.10 -4.60
CA ARG A 165 6.97 -0.20 -4.59
C ARG A 165 6.52 -1.04 -3.40
N GLN A 166 5.93 -0.42 -2.38
CA GLN A 166 5.32 -1.11 -1.25
C GLN A 166 3.88 -1.48 -1.59
N PHE A 167 3.58 -2.77 -1.67
CA PHE A 167 2.27 -3.27 -2.07
C PHE A 167 1.26 -3.17 -0.93
N LYS A 168 0.05 -2.74 -1.24
CA LYS A 168 -1.09 -2.67 -0.32
C LYS A 168 -2.38 -3.04 -1.05
N PHE A 169 -3.43 -3.35 -0.31
CA PHE A 169 -4.77 -3.25 -0.86
C PHE A 169 -5.18 -1.79 -0.98
N ARG A 170 -5.93 -1.46 -2.02
CA ARG A 170 -6.47 -0.10 -2.20
C ARG A 170 -7.51 0.16 -1.11
N SER A 171 -7.19 1.10 -0.21
CA SER A 171 -8.06 1.53 0.88
C SER A 171 -8.63 2.94 0.69
N MET A 172 -8.28 3.63 -0.40
CA MET A 172 -8.76 4.96 -0.77
C MET A 172 -9.38 4.96 -2.16
N ARG A 173 -10.13 6.02 -2.46
CA ARG A 173 -10.71 6.25 -3.79
C ARG A 173 -9.63 6.24 -4.88
N TYR A 174 -9.95 5.73 -6.06
CA TYR A 174 -9.06 5.77 -7.21
C TYR A 174 -8.66 7.22 -7.52
N GLY A 175 -7.36 7.48 -7.63
CA GLY A 175 -6.85 8.84 -7.86
C GLY A 175 -6.94 9.77 -6.63
N ALA A 176 -7.09 9.25 -5.41
CA ALA A 176 -7.22 10.05 -4.18
C ALA A 176 -6.10 11.08 -3.96
N GLU A 177 -4.95 10.91 -4.61
CA GLU A 177 -3.77 11.75 -4.44
C GLU A 177 -3.48 12.63 -5.65
N ARG A 178 -4.31 12.59 -6.71
CA ARG A 178 -4.09 13.37 -7.92
C ARG A 178 -4.08 14.88 -7.68
N LEU A 179 -4.90 15.36 -6.75
CA LEU A 179 -5.02 16.79 -6.44
C LEU A 179 -4.20 17.21 -5.22
N THR A 180 -4.12 16.36 -4.20
CA THR A 180 -3.46 16.71 -2.93
C THR A 180 -1.99 16.30 -2.88
N GLY A 181 -1.57 15.39 -3.77
CA GLY A 181 -0.32 14.66 -3.60
C GLY A 181 -0.35 13.70 -2.39
N PRO A 182 0.81 13.15 -2.02
CA PRO A 182 0.98 12.14 -0.97
C PRO A 182 0.90 12.73 0.45
N VAL A 183 -0.30 13.10 0.90
CA VAL A 183 -0.52 13.66 2.25
C VAL A 183 -0.89 12.58 3.26
N ALA A 184 -0.47 12.75 4.52
CA ALA A 184 -0.92 11.89 5.61
C ALA A 184 -2.44 11.98 5.77
N SER A 185 -3.11 10.84 5.89
CA SER A 185 -4.57 10.74 5.93
C SER A 185 -5.06 10.95 7.39
N PRO A 186 -5.83 12.02 7.67
CA PRO A 186 -6.40 12.24 9.01
C PRO A 186 -7.45 11.18 9.35
N ALA A 187 -7.82 11.09 10.63
CA ALA A 187 -8.97 10.29 11.03
C ALA A 187 -10.23 10.81 10.31
N GLY A 188 -10.98 9.93 9.67
CA GLY A 188 -12.19 10.30 8.92
C GLY A 188 -11.95 10.87 7.51
N ASP A 189 -10.74 10.75 6.95
CA ASP A 189 -10.44 11.22 5.58
C ASP A 189 -11.50 10.77 4.56
N PRO A 190 -12.22 11.71 3.88
CA PRO A 190 -13.34 11.41 2.99
C PRO A 190 -12.92 10.63 1.74
N ARG A 191 -11.62 10.60 1.44
CA ARG A 191 -11.05 9.81 0.33
C ARG A 191 -10.90 8.33 0.70
N THR A 192 -11.08 7.95 1.96
CA THR A 192 -11.00 6.54 2.39
C THR A 192 -12.30 5.80 2.06
N LEU A 193 -12.19 4.62 1.43
CA LEU A 193 -13.33 3.74 1.18
C LEU A 193 -13.94 3.25 2.52
N ARG A 194 -15.22 2.91 2.55
CA ARG A 194 -15.89 2.33 3.72
C ARG A 194 -15.25 1.00 4.11
N VAL A 195 -15.01 0.11 3.13
CA VAL A 195 -14.21 -1.11 3.31
C VAL A 195 -12.78 -0.74 3.72
N GLY A 196 -12.20 0.28 3.08
CA GLY A 196 -10.85 0.78 3.37
C GLY A 196 -10.67 1.20 4.83
N ARG A 197 -11.69 1.81 5.45
CA ARG A 197 -11.67 2.17 6.88
C ARG A 197 -11.54 0.93 7.77
N ARG A 198 -12.26 -0.16 7.44
CA ARG A 198 -12.16 -1.43 8.16
C ARG A 198 -10.81 -2.09 7.92
N LEU A 199 -10.33 -2.15 6.67
CA LEU A 199 -9.02 -2.72 6.34
C LEU A 199 -7.90 -2.02 7.13
N ARG A 200 -7.89 -0.68 7.14
CA ARG A 200 -6.91 0.13 7.86
C ARG A 200 -7.01 0.02 9.38
N ARG A 201 -8.20 -0.25 9.93
CA ARG A 201 -8.38 -0.47 11.39
C ARG A 201 -7.66 -1.75 11.82
N TRP A 202 -7.73 -2.78 10.99
CA TRP A 202 -7.20 -4.12 11.25
C TRP A 202 -5.88 -4.39 10.52
N HIS A 203 -5.22 -3.37 9.98
CA HIS A 203 -4.00 -3.49 9.14
C HIS A 203 -4.09 -4.49 7.97
N LEU A 204 -5.32 -4.85 7.56
CA LEU A 204 -5.54 -5.82 6.48
C LEU A 204 -5.11 -5.24 5.13
N ASP A 205 -5.06 -3.91 4.99
CA ASP A 205 -4.57 -3.28 3.76
C ASP A 205 -3.06 -3.40 3.58
N GLU A 206 -2.30 -3.74 4.63
CA GLU A 206 -0.84 -3.91 4.61
C GLU A 206 -0.43 -5.38 4.36
N LEU A 207 -1.37 -6.32 4.25
CA LEU A 207 -1.07 -7.74 3.99
C LEU A 207 -0.22 -7.99 2.72
N PRO A 208 -0.43 -7.26 1.59
CA PRO A 208 0.39 -7.47 0.41
C PRO A 208 1.88 -7.11 0.58
N GLU A 209 2.25 -6.39 1.64
CA GLU A 209 3.65 -6.06 1.96
C GLU A 209 4.49 -7.31 2.26
N LEU A 210 3.87 -8.44 2.62
CA LEU A 210 4.56 -9.73 2.78
C LEU A 210 5.26 -10.16 1.49
N ILE A 211 4.74 -9.78 0.31
CA ILE A 211 5.42 -9.99 -0.98
C ILE A 211 6.73 -9.19 -1.04
N ASN A 212 6.76 -7.96 -0.51
CA ASN A 212 7.97 -7.16 -0.43
C ASN A 212 9.01 -7.74 0.53
N VAL A 213 8.55 -8.41 1.60
CA VAL A 213 9.43 -9.12 2.53
C VAL A 213 10.07 -10.33 1.83
N LEU A 214 9.28 -11.16 1.15
CA LEU A 214 9.82 -12.27 0.35
C LEU A 214 10.80 -11.76 -0.73
N GLY A 215 10.44 -10.69 -1.44
CA GLY A 215 11.30 -10.03 -2.44
C GLY A 215 12.54 -9.31 -1.87
N GLY A 216 12.73 -9.29 -0.56
CA GLY A 216 13.92 -8.74 0.10
C GLY A 216 14.03 -7.22 0.08
N LYS A 217 12.95 -6.51 -0.27
CA LYS A 217 12.86 -5.04 -0.18
C LYS A 217 12.47 -4.57 1.22
N MET A 218 11.70 -5.40 1.92
CA MET A 218 11.28 -5.20 3.32
C MET A 218 11.76 -6.35 4.21
N SER A 219 11.58 -6.17 5.51
CA SER A 219 11.76 -7.12 6.60
C SER A 219 10.43 -7.23 7.36
N LEU A 220 10.21 -8.30 8.13
CA LEU A 220 9.03 -8.38 9.01
C LEU A 220 9.07 -7.29 10.07
N VAL A 221 10.26 -7.03 10.62
CA VAL A 221 10.52 -6.01 11.66
C VAL A 221 11.59 -5.03 11.20
N GLY A 222 11.34 -3.74 11.38
CA GLY A 222 12.22 -2.66 10.96
C GLY A 222 11.55 -1.28 11.06
N PRO A 223 12.29 -0.20 10.74
CA PRO A 223 11.73 1.14 10.62
C PRO A 223 10.55 1.18 9.64
N ARG A 224 9.48 1.92 9.97
CA ARG A 224 8.30 1.99 9.09
C ARG A 224 8.67 2.67 7.77
N PRO A 225 8.39 2.07 6.60
CA PRO A 225 8.67 2.68 5.30
C PRO A 225 7.80 3.91 5.09
N LEU A 226 8.45 5.05 4.82
CA LEU A 226 7.79 6.31 4.48
C LEU A 226 7.93 6.59 2.99
N ARG A 227 7.00 7.40 2.47
CA ARG A 227 6.97 7.79 1.05
C ARG A 227 8.22 8.57 0.70
N THR A 228 8.77 8.36 -0.50
CA THR A 228 10.01 9.04 -0.94
C THR A 228 9.93 10.56 -0.83
N ILE A 229 8.81 11.16 -1.21
CA ILE A 229 8.60 12.61 -1.12
C ILE A 229 8.61 13.10 0.34
N LEU A 230 8.01 12.34 1.27
CA LEU A 230 8.03 12.68 2.71
C LEU A 230 9.41 12.43 3.34
N VAL A 231 10.13 11.41 2.87
CA VAL A 231 11.48 11.14 3.35
C VAL A 231 12.41 12.27 2.94
N LEU A 232 12.27 12.82 1.73
CA LEU A 232 13.10 13.95 1.31
C LEU A 232 12.95 15.15 2.25
N SER A 233 11.73 15.56 2.58
CA SER A 233 11.53 16.67 3.51
C SER A 233 12.05 16.38 4.92
N HIS A 234 12.03 15.12 5.36
CA HIS A 234 12.61 14.72 6.64
C HIS A 234 14.15 14.69 6.61
N LEU A 235 14.76 14.34 5.49
CA LEU A 235 16.22 14.38 5.31
C LEU A 235 16.76 15.81 5.36
N GLU A 236 15.99 16.77 4.85
CA GLU A 236 16.32 18.20 4.89
C GLU A 236 16.12 18.79 6.29
N ALA A 237 15.06 18.39 6.99
CA ALA A 237 14.69 18.97 8.27
C ALA A 237 15.37 18.34 9.49
N VAL A 238 15.75 17.06 9.42
CA VAL A 238 16.27 16.29 10.57
C VAL A 238 17.69 15.79 10.29
N PRO A 239 18.70 16.29 11.02
CA PRO A 239 20.06 15.77 10.93
C PRO A 239 20.12 14.26 11.22
N GLY A 240 20.92 13.53 10.45
CA GLY A 240 21.09 12.08 10.63
C GLY A 240 19.89 11.22 10.23
N TYR A 241 18.81 11.80 9.69
CA TYR A 241 17.59 11.04 9.35
C TYR A 241 17.81 9.85 8.41
N ALA A 242 18.85 9.93 7.59
CA ALA A 242 19.22 8.88 6.65
C ALA A 242 19.68 7.57 7.33
N GLU A 243 20.14 7.62 8.59
CA GLU A 243 20.63 6.47 9.36
C GLU A 243 19.57 5.38 9.56
N ARG A 244 18.29 5.74 9.59
CA ARG A 244 17.19 4.76 9.69
C ARG A 244 17.11 3.82 8.49
N HIS A 245 17.65 4.22 7.34
CA HIS A 245 17.68 3.42 6.12
C HIS A 245 18.94 2.54 6.01
N THR A 246 19.69 2.36 7.11
CA THR A 246 20.82 1.40 7.19
C THR A 246 20.38 -0.06 7.25
N VAL A 247 19.10 -0.30 7.56
CA VAL A 247 18.47 -1.61 7.59
C VAL A 247 17.25 -1.63 6.66
N ARG A 248 16.72 -2.82 6.38
CA ARG A 248 15.46 -2.93 5.62
C ARG A 248 14.30 -2.36 6.45
N PRO A 249 13.37 -1.62 5.84
CA PRO A 249 12.15 -1.21 6.53
C PRO A 249 11.27 -2.41 6.88
N GLY A 250 10.45 -2.25 7.93
CA GLY A 250 9.61 -3.30 8.51
C GLY A 250 8.12 -3.13 8.27
N ILE A 251 7.38 -4.25 8.28
CA ILE A 251 5.92 -4.24 8.45
C ILE A 251 5.59 -3.83 9.90
N ALA A 252 6.20 -4.54 10.86
CA ALA A 252 6.16 -4.18 12.27
C ALA A 252 7.30 -3.24 12.65
N CYS A 253 6.99 -2.21 13.44
CA CYS A 253 7.93 -1.17 13.82
C CYS A 253 7.72 -0.80 15.29
N ILE A 254 8.81 -0.61 16.04
CA ILE A 254 8.78 -0.20 17.45
C ILE A 254 7.99 1.11 17.63
N ALA A 255 8.25 2.09 16.77
CA ALA A 255 7.56 3.38 16.80
C ALA A 255 6.04 3.21 16.62
N GLN A 256 5.62 2.34 15.70
CA GLN A 256 4.20 2.08 15.44
C GLN A 256 3.49 1.39 16.62
N ILE A 257 4.19 0.48 17.30
CA ILE A 257 3.65 -0.25 18.45
C ILE A 257 3.48 0.69 19.67
N GLU A 258 4.38 1.66 19.82
CA GLU A 258 4.33 2.61 20.94
C GLU A 258 3.42 3.81 20.69
N LYS A 259 3.57 4.46 19.53
CA LYS A 259 2.86 5.70 19.20
C LYS A 259 2.74 5.89 17.68
N PHE A 260 1.51 5.82 17.15
CA PHE A 260 1.28 5.87 15.70
C PHE A 260 1.66 7.23 15.08
N HIS A 261 1.29 8.32 15.75
CA HIS A 261 1.60 9.70 15.36
C HIS A 261 2.67 10.28 16.27
N MET A 262 3.83 10.58 15.69
CA MET A 262 4.95 11.19 16.41
C MET A 262 5.77 12.06 15.44
N PRO A 263 6.41 13.14 15.93
CA PRO A 263 7.29 13.98 15.13
C PRO A 263 8.42 13.17 14.46
N PRO A 264 8.98 13.64 13.32
CA PRO A 264 10.04 12.94 12.61
C PRO A 264 11.28 12.64 13.47
N GLN A 265 11.66 13.57 14.35
CA GLN A 265 12.80 13.42 15.27
C GLN A 265 12.56 12.31 16.30
N GLU A 266 11.45 12.36 17.04
CA GLU A 266 11.09 11.33 18.03
C GLU A 266 11.00 9.94 17.35
N ARG A 267 10.49 9.89 16.11
CA ARG A 267 10.44 8.65 15.32
C ARG A 267 11.83 8.11 15.01
N LEU A 268 12.74 9.00 14.59
CA LEU A 268 14.11 8.65 14.26
C LEU A 268 14.81 8.03 15.47
N GLU A 269 14.69 8.64 16.65
CA GLU A 269 15.29 8.12 17.90
C GLU A 269 14.84 6.69 18.22
N LYS A 270 13.54 6.41 18.07
CA LYS A 270 13.01 5.04 18.27
C LYS A 270 13.51 4.05 17.21
N ASP A 271 13.54 4.48 15.94
CA ASP A 271 14.06 3.65 14.85
C ASP A 271 15.55 3.33 15.08
N LEU A 272 16.36 4.30 15.51
CA LEU A 272 17.78 4.12 15.82
C LEU A 272 17.99 3.24 17.05
N SER A 273 17.16 3.38 18.09
CA SER A 273 17.16 2.49 19.25
C SER A 273 16.90 1.03 18.85
N TYR A 274 15.92 0.78 17.97
CA TYR A 274 15.71 -0.56 17.42
C TYR A 274 16.91 -1.04 16.59
N ILE A 275 17.47 -0.21 15.70
CA ILE A 275 18.62 -0.56 14.87
C ILE A 275 19.86 -0.92 15.70
N ALA A 276 20.04 -0.28 16.86
CA ALA A 276 21.13 -0.55 17.78
C ALA A 276 20.98 -1.91 18.49
N HIS A 277 19.75 -2.34 18.80
CA HIS A 277 19.47 -3.51 19.63
C HIS A 277 18.79 -4.68 18.87
N GLN A 278 18.74 -4.61 17.54
CA GLN A 278 18.06 -5.62 16.73
C GLN A 278 18.61 -7.03 16.99
N SER A 279 17.70 -7.96 17.28
CA SER A 279 17.99 -9.38 17.47
C SER A 279 16.77 -10.20 17.06
N VAL A 280 16.95 -11.49 16.74
CA VAL A 280 15.84 -12.37 16.34
C VAL A 280 14.79 -12.46 17.46
N LEU A 281 15.22 -12.57 18.72
CA LEU A 281 14.30 -12.60 19.86
C LEU A 281 13.52 -11.29 20.01
N PHE A 282 14.20 -10.16 19.82
CA PHE A 282 13.54 -8.86 19.89
C PHE A 282 12.53 -8.67 18.74
N ASP A 283 12.86 -9.13 17.53
CA ASP A 283 11.94 -9.15 16.39
C ASP A 283 10.69 -10.00 16.70
N LEU A 284 10.85 -11.20 17.25
CA LEU A 284 9.73 -12.06 17.65
C LEU A 284 8.83 -11.38 18.68
N LYS A 285 9.41 -10.71 19.68
CA LYS A 285 8.65 -9.93 20.67
C LYS A 285 7.86 -8.79 20.01
N LEU A 286 8.46 -8.07 19.07
CA LEU A 286 7.79 -6.98 18.35
C LEU A 286 6.69 -7.50 17.43
N LEU A 287 6.89 -8.65 16.76
CA LEU A 287 5.85 -9.29 15.95
C LEU A 287 4.65 -9.72 16.79
N GLY A 288 4.88 -10.36 17.95
CA GLY A 288 3.81 -10.73 18.87
C GLY A 288 3.00 -9.51 19.33
N ARG A 289 3.68 -8.41 19.67
CA ARG A 289 3.01 -7.14 20.02
C ARG A 289 2.23 -6.57 18.83
N ALA A 290 2.79 -6.59 17.62
CA ALA A 290 2.12 -6.09 16.43
C ALA A 290 0.84 -6.89 16.10
N VAL A 291 0.88 -8.22 16.21
CA VAL A 291 -0.30 -9.08 16.04
C VAL A 291 -1.37 -8.75 17.08
N LEU A 292 -0.98 -8.61 18.36
CA LEU A 292 -1.91 -8.27 19.42
C LEU A 292 -2.56 -6.89 19.22
N THR A 293 -1.78 -5.87 18.85
CA THR A 293 -2.31 -4.54 18.52
C THR A 293 -3.29 -4.59 17.35
N THR A 294 -2.95 -5.37 16.32
CA THR A 294 -3.84 -5.60 15.17
C THR A 294 -5.15 -6.25 15.59
N ILE A 295 -5.13 -7.32 16.40
CA ILE A 295 -6.34 -8.04 16.88
C ILE A 295 -7.19 -7.17 17.82
N ARG A 296 -6.61 -6.19 18.51
CA ARG A 296 -7.38 -5.23 19.32
C ARG A 296 -8.00 -4.10 18.51
N GLY A 297 -7.52 -3.86 17.28
CA GLY A 297 -7.97 -2.77 16.43
C GLY A 297 -7.65 -1.38 16.99
N GLU A 298 -6.75 -1.30 17.97
CA GLU A 298 -6.34 -0.06 18.62
C GLU A 298 -5.45 0.74 17.68
N ARG A 299 -6.02 1.74 17.00
CA ARG A 299 -5.23 2.90 16.59
C ARG A 299 -5.23 3.89 17.74
N ARG A 300 -4.12 3.99 18.48
CA ARG A 300 -3.88 5.10 19.40
C ARG A 300 -3.67 6.38 18.58
N TYR A 301 -4.77 6.95 18.11
CA TYR A 301 -4.84 8.30 17.58
C TYR A 301 -4.77 9.26 18.77
N HIS A 302 -3.58 9.65 19.19
CA HIS A 302 -3.44 10.91 19.91
C HIS A 302 -3.32 12.01 18.86
N SER A 303 -4.46 12.63 18.58
CA SER A 303 -4.67 13.66 17.58
C SER A 303 -4.42 15.04 18.17
N ASP A 304 -3.16 15.41 18.45
CA ASP A 304 -2.82 16.78 18.91
C ASP A 304 -1.61 17.40 18.21
N LEU A 305 -1.16 16.86 17.06
CA LEU A 305 -0.09 17.49 16.30
C LEU A 305 -0.57 17.91 14.91
N PRO A 306 -0.51 19.21 14.56
CA PRO A 306 -0.89 19.69 13.24
C PRO A 306 -0.03 19.04 12.16
N LEU A 307 -0.69 18.62 11.09
CA LEU A 307 -0.04 18.14 9.87
C LEU A 307 0.79 19.28 9.30
N VAL A 308 2.11 19.10 9.18
CA VAL A 308 2.97 20.04 8.43
C VAL A 308 2.39 20.15 7.02
N PRO A 309 1.91 21.32 6.58
CA PRO A 309 1.37 21.47 5.24
C PRO A 309 2.50 21.22 4.25
N ALA A 310 2.24 20.38 3.24
CA ALA A 310 3.10 20.20 2.09
C ALA A 310 3.03 21.45 1.21
N ASN A 311 3.57 22.58 1.67
CA ASN A 311 3.65 23.78 0.87
C ASN A 311 5.09 24.30 0.87
N ARG A 312 5.81 23.94 -0.21
CA ARG A 312 7.00 24.62 -0.77
C ARG A 312 7.69 23.85 -1.91
N ALA A 313 7.36 22.57 -2.14
CA ALA A 313 8.09 21.75 -3.14
C ALA A 313 7.34 21.49 -4.47
N ALA A 314 6.16 22.08 -4.69
CA ALA A 314 5.30 21.70 -5.83
C ALA A 314 4.94 22.84 -6.81
N THR A 315 5.43 24.07 -6.61
CA THR A 315 5.04 25.22 -7.47
C THR A 315 6.18 25.92 -8.21
N ASP A 316 7.44 25.60 -7.95
CA ASP A 316 8.53 26.21 -8.71
C ASP A 316 8.98 25.29 -9.84
N PRO A 317 8.93 25.73 -11.12
CA PRO A 317 9.58 25.01 -12.19
C PRO A 317 11.09 24.99 -11.89
N ILE A 318 11.62 23.81 -11.56
CA ILE A 318 13.06 23.62 -11.32
C ILE A 318 13.81 23.98 -12.60
N ASN A 319 14.46 25.14 -12.58
CA ASN A 319 15.37 25.60 -13.61
C ASN A 319 16.61 24.67 -13.64
N PRO A 320 16.88 23.93 -14.74
CA PRO A 320 17.90 22.89 -14.76
C PRO A 320 19.35 23.40 -14.85
N SER A 321 19.62 24.69 -14.62
CA SER A 321 20.95 25.30 -14.83
C SER A 321 21.68 25.81 -13.58
N GLY A 322 21.19 25.56 -12.37
CA GLY A 322 21.88 25.95 -11.13
C GLY A 322 22.78 24.85 -10.58
N GLY A 323 24.10 24.96 -10.77
CA GLY A 323 25.10 24.13 -10.07
C GLY A 323 25.09 24.34 -8.55
N PRO A 324 25.70 23.42 -7.77
CA PRO A 324 25.69 23.51 -6.31
C PRO A 324 26.47 24.75 -5.84
N SER A 325 25.80 25.64 -5.12
CA SER A 325 26.43 26.75 -4.40
C SER A 325 27.21 26.24 -3.19
N ASP A 326 28.46 26.68 -3.08
CA ASP A 326 29.43 26.33 -2.04
C ASP A 326 28.97 26.69 -0.61
N PRO A 327 29.54 26.05 0.44
CA PRO A 327 29.17 26.28 1.83
C PRO A 327 29.73 27.61 2.35
N ILE A 328 28.87 28.43 2.96
CA ILE A 328 29.24 29.67 3.66
C ILE A 328 30.19 29.34 4.82
N GLU A 329 31.40 29.90 4.74
CA GLU A 329 32.42 29.92 5.79
C GLU A 329 31.95 30.65 7.06
N HIS A 330 32.22 30.03 8.20
CA HIS A 330 32.24 30.68 9.50
C HIS A 330 33.48 31.59 9.60
N ALA A 331 33.27 32.91 9.63
CA ALA A 331 34.29 33.86 10.10
C ALA A 331 33.90 34.38 11.48
N GLY A 332 34.68 33.97 12.49
CA GLY A 332 34.62 34.54 13.83
C GLY A 332 35.27 35.92 13.88
N GLN A 333 34.63 36.85 14.58
CA GLN A 333 35.26 38.07 15.07
C GLN A 333 35.23 38.04 16.60
N ARG A 334 36.43 38.14 17.18
CA ARG A 334 36.69 38.45 18.60
C ARG A 334 37.04 39.95 18.74
N PRO A 335 37.06 40.50 19.97
CA PRO A 335 36.43 41.76 20.32
C PRO A 335 37.39 42.95 20.38
N GLY A 336 36.83 44.16 20.45
CA GLY A 336 37.52 45.39 20.83
C GLY A 336 36.58 46.36 21.55
N ALA A 337 36.72 46.44 22.87
CA ALA A 337 36.59 47.62 23.72
C ALA A 337 37.18 47.27 25.09
#